data_AF-A0A1Y2CXN9-F1
#
_entry.id   AF-A0A1Y2CXN9-F1
#
_cell.length_a   1.000
_cell.length_b   1.000
_cell.length_c   1.000
_cell.angle_alpha   90.00
_cell.angle_beta   90.00
_cell.angle_gamma   90.00
#
_symmetry.space_group_name_H-M   'P 1'
#
loop_
_entity.id
_entity.type
_entity.pdbx_description
1 polymer ?
#
loop_
_entity_poly.entity_id
_entity_poly.type
_entity_poly.pdbx_seq_one_letter_code
_entity_poly.pdbx_strand_id
1 'polypeptide(L)'
;MFSSAVRQRVASSQQVRTTPSSFATGCVRSLASVATPADKQKLIVFDTTLRDGEQSPGVTLTTEEKIEIAKQLSRLGVDVCEAGFPIASPGDFEAVQRIAQEVGPIIGNRKSGKPMRIAGLARATQGDIARCFEAVKHAPLHRIHTFLATSDIHLKYKLKISRQECIKRAREAVAFAKSIGCNDIEFSTEDAGRSDRAFLCDVLAEVIAAGATTLNIPDTVGYNVPDEYGSMIKYLIANTEGAEKAIFSTHCHNDLGLATANSLSGIMNGARQVECTINGIGERAGNTSLEEVIMALHTHPAYFPVYHDVDTTQIYMSSQLVTKKSGMVIQPNKAIVGANAFAHESGIHQDGVLKHKETYEIIQPQTIGLPSNSLVLGKLSGRNAFRQRIEQILGTSSMYADKLAANPQAFEMLFASFKKLADVKKGGLNEQDLYALLDDQFNTQASGKETYRLKSVQVVSGNGVQSMATVSLTDLSRATVHEDGTVEGAVDRMDAATGEGAVHAIFRSINRLTGMRNVLASYEVKAVTEGSDSLGRVVVRVHENGVEASDEAAPRYEDNLEGTVYQDKEVYQGTGTDADVLIASAKAYINAINRLISTKQARDTAAEVHHGAVIDGVKKEAAAAV
;
A
#
# COMPACT_ATOMS: atom_id res chain seq x y z
N MET A 1 65.63 9.13 -23.13
CA MET A 1 66.53 10.21 -23.60
C MET A 1 65.93 10.81 -24.87
N PHE A 2 65.67 12.13 -24.84
CA PHE A 2 65.39 13.10 -25.92
C PHE A 2 64.21 12.82 -26.89
N SER A 3 63.08 13.56 -26.81
CA SER A 3 62.83 14.99 -27.15
C SER A 3 62.54 15.16 -28.65
N SER A 4 61.25 15.40 -29.01
CA SER A 4 60.70 16.66 -29.57
C SER A 4 61.12 16.98 -31.02
N ALA A 5 60.41 17.69 -31.89
CA ALA A 5 59.02 18.05 -32.13
C ALA A 5 59.01 18.90 -33.43
N VAL A 6 57.84 19.09 -34.06
CA VAL A 6 57.43 20.31 -34.79
C VAL A 6 57.78 20.50 -36.30
N ARG A 7 56.71 20.54 -37.13
CA ARG A 7 56.21 21.61 -38.09
C ARG A 7 55.72 21.02 -39.43
N GLN A 8 54.40 21.10 -39.75
CA GLN A 8 53.72 22.05 -40.67
C GLN A 8 54.25 21.99 -42.14
N ARG A 9 53.47 21.96 -43.24
CA ARG A 9 52.07 22.29 -43.57
C ARG A 9 51.78 21.92 -45.06
N VAL A 10 50.52 21.59 -45.38
CA VAL A 10 49.69 22.02 -46.56
C VAL A 10 49.73 21.29 -47.93
N ALA A 11 48.50 21.17 -48.50
CA ALA A 11 48.01 20.93 -49.89
C ALA A 11 47.71 19.47 -50.27
N SER A 12 46.43 19.01 -50.29
CA SER A 12 45.42 19.09 -51.39
C SER A 12 45.89 18.42 -52.69
N SER A 13 45.17 17.58 -53.43
CA SER A 13 43.82 17.03 -53.42
C SER A 13 43.72 16.05 -54.61
N GLN A 14 42.69 15.19 -54.62
CA GLN A 14 42.08 14.47 -55.76
C GLN A 14 42.44 12.99 -56.03
N GLN A 15 41.42 12.19 -55.67
CA GLN A 15 40.71 11.19 -56.48
C GLN A 15 41.44 9.92 -56.94
N VAL A 16 41.08 8.81 -56.27
CA VAL A 16 40.88 7.52 -56.94
C VAL A 16 39.49 6.99 -56.55
N ARG A 17 38.68 6.73 -57.58
CA ARG A 17 37.36 6.10 -57.49
C ARG A 17 37.52 4.62 -57.16
N THR A 18 36.81 4.16 -56.12
CA THR A 18 36.41 2.76 -55.97
C THR A 18 34.97 2.73 -55.47
N THR A 19 34.06 2.22 -56.31
CA THR A 19 32.68 1.89 -55.95
C THR A 19 32.65 0.71 -54.98
N PRO A 20 31.81 0.76 -53.93
CA PRO A 20 31.25 -0.44 -53.34
C PRO A 20 29.73 -0.51 -53.51
N SER A 21 29.32 -1.75 -53.71
CA SER A 21 28.00 -2.33 -53.86
C SER A 21 26.93 -1.86 -52.88
N SER A 22 25.70 -1.87 -53.40
CA SER A 22 24.41 -1.73 -52.74
C SER A 22 24.24 -2.62 -51.50
N PHE A 23 24.34 -2.05 -50.31
CA PHE A 23 23.64 -2.50 -49.11
C PHE A 23 23.54 -1.29 -48.17
N ALA A 24 22.31 -0.80 -47.93
CA ALA A 24 21.85 0.13 -46.89
C ALA A 24 21.07 1.33 -47.42
N THR A 25 19.80 1.11 -47.73
CA THR A 25 18.76 2.16 -47.63
C THR A 25 17.46 1.48 -47.26
N GLY A 26 17.20 1.41 -45.95
CA GLY A 26 16.00 0.76 -45.42
C GLY A 26 15.88 0.88 -43.90
N CYS A 27 16.25 2.01 -43.32
CA CYS A 27 15.86 2.33 -41.94
C CYS A 27 15.96 3.84 -41.69
N VAL A 28 15.05 4.61 -42.29
CA VAL A 28 14.66 5.88 -41.69
C VAL A 28 13.45 5.53 -40.82
N ARG A 29 13.71 5.23 -39.54
CA ARG A 29 12.64 5.24 -38.53
C ARG A 29 12.00 6.62 -38.59
N SER A 30 10.72 6.67 -38.94
CA SER A 30 9.87 7.82 -38.71
C SER A 30 10.07 8.26 -37.26
N LEU A 31 10.69 9.43 -37.07
CA LEU A 31 10.60 10.15 -35.81
C LEU A 31 9.12 10.46 -35.64
N ALA A 32 8.47 9.78 -34.70
CA ALA A 32 7.15 10.15 -34.25
C ALA A 32 7.19 11.65 -33.92
N SER A 33 6.28 12.43 -34.50
CA SER A 33 6.16 13.84 -34.20
C SER A 33 6.01 14.00 -32.69
N VAL A 34 6.94 14.72 -32.06
CA VAL A 34 6.87 15.04 -30.62
C VAL A 34 5.56 15.78 -30.40
N ALA A 35 4.61 15.14 -29.71
CA ALA A 35 3.32 15.73 -29.39
C ALA A 35 3.57 17.03 -28.61
N THR A 36 2.93 18.13 -29.03
CA THR A 36 2.99 19.36 -28.24
C THR A 36 2.20 19.15 -26.93
N PRO A 37 2.46 19.90 -25.84
CA PRO A 37 1.70 19.75 -24.60
C PRO A 37 0.17 19.83 -24.77
N ALA A 38 -0.31 20.50 -25.82
CA ALA A 38 -1.73 20.61 -26.15
C ALA A 38 -2.34 19.32 -26.77
N ASP A 39 -1.51 18.41 -27.29
CA ASP A 39 -1.96 17.20 -27.99
C ASP A 39 -1.98 15.95 -27.09
N LYS A 40 -1.49 16.08 -25.86
CA LYS A 40 -1.37 14.94 -24.94
C LYS A 40 -2.70 14.57 -24.32
N GLN A 41 -2.95 13.27 -24.24
CA GLN A 41 -4.13 12.74 -23.56
C GLN A 41 -3.84 12.50 -22.08
N LYS A 42 -4.86 12.63 -21.23
CA LYS A 42 -4.73 12.30 -19.81
C LYS A 42 -4.56 10.79 -19.64
N LEU A 43 -3.59 10.38 -18.83
CA LEU A 43 -3.51 9.02 -18.28
C LEU A 43 -4.30 8.98 -16.97
N ILE A 44 -5.28 8.08 -16.90
CA ILE A 44 -6.02 7.79 -15.67
C ILE A 44 -5.14 6.89 -14.80
N VAL A 45 -4.83 7.36 -13.59
CA VAL A 45 -4.07 6.58 -12.61
C VAL A 45 -5.04 5.87 -11.70
N PHE A 46 -5.08 4.54 -11.79
CA PHE A 46 -5.88 3.67 -10.96
C PHE A 46 -4.98 2.98 -9.93
N ASP A 47 -5.26 3.21 -8.65
CA ASP A 47 -4.59 2.54 -7.54
C ASP A 47 -5.45 1.38 -7.02
N THR A 48 -4.84 0.20 -6.90
CA THR A 48 -5.46 -1.00 -6.29
C THR A 48 -4.70 -1.45 -5.03
N THR A 49 -4.05 -0.53 -4.31
CA THR A 49 -3.31 -0.84 -3.08
C THR A 49 -4.25 -1.42 -2.01
N LEU A 50 -5.49 -0.94 -1.94
CA LEU A 50 -6.50 -1.36 -0.96
C LEU A 50 -7.27 -2.63 -1.32
N ARG A 51 -7.00 -3.22 -2.49
CA ARG A 51 -7.60 -4.49 -2.92
C ARG A 51 -6.53 -5.49 -3.30
N ASP A 52 -5.88 -5.31 -4.46
CA ASP A 52 -4.85 -6.23 -4.93
C ASP A 52 -3.61 -6.19 -4.01
N GLY A 53 -3.23 -4.98 -3.58
CA GLY A 53 -2.12 -4.80 -2.65
C GLY A 53 -2.32 -5.54 -1.32
N GLU A 54 -3.54 -5.52 -0.78
CA GLU A 54 -3.89 -6.24 0.45
C GLU A 54 -3.90 -7.76 0.30
N GLN A 55 -4.07 -8.29 -0.92
CA GLN A 55 -3.99 -9.74 -1.17
C GLN A 55 -2.56 -10.30 -1.02
N SER A 56 -1.56 -9.44 -0.79
CA SER A 56 -0.21 -9.85 -0.41
C SER A 56 -0.22 -10.67 0.88
N PRO A 57 0.45 -11.84 0.94
CA PRO A 57 0.51 -12.65 2.15
C PRO A 57 0.97 -11.85 3.37
N GLY A 58 0.15 -11.85 4.43
CA GLY A 58 0.44 -11.16 5.67
C GLY A 58 0.07 -9.67 5.68
N VAL A 59 -0.52 -9.11 4.62
CA VAL A 59 -1.12 -7.78 4.69
C VAL A 59 -2.56 -7.93 5.18
N THR A 60 -2.92 -7.17 6.21
CA THR A 60 -4.29 -7.10 6.72
C THR A 60 -4.54 -5.69 7.20
N LEU A 61 -5.42 -4.97 6.50
CA LEU A 61 -5.72 -3.58 6.81
C LEU A 61 -7.06 -3.48 7.51
N THR A 62 -7.07 -2.82 8.67
CA THR A 62 -8.34 -2.45 9.31
C THR A 62 -9.07 -1.38 8.48
N THR A 63 -10.39 -1.26 8.66
CA THR A 63 -11.21 -0.24 7.97
C THR A 63 -10.62 1.17 8.11
N GLU A 64 -10.15 1.54 9.31
CA GLU A 64 -9.55 2.86 9.53
C GLU A 64 -8.21 3.05 8.81
N GLU A 65 -7.40 1.99 8.72
CA GLU A 65 -6.15 2.01 7.96
C GLU A 65 -6.42 2.13 6.46
N LYS A 66 -7.46 1.46 5.94
CA LYS A 66 -7.91 1.61 4.55
C LYS A 66 -8.37 3.04 4.27
N ILE A 67 -9.17 3.64 5.16
CA ILE A 67 -9.63 5.04 5.01
C ILE A 67 -8.45 6.01 5.06
N GLU A 68 -7.48 5.80 5.94
CA GLU A 68 -6.27 6.61 6.05
C GLU A 68 -5.44 6.57 4.74
N ILE A 69 -5.23 5.37 4.18
CA ILE A 69 -4.57 5.21 2.87
C ILE A 69 -5.40 5.86 1.75
N ALA A 70 -6.72 5.65 1.72
CA ALA A 70 -7.60 6.25 0.70
C ALA A 70 -7.55 7.79 0.72
N LYS A 71 -7.50 8.40 1.92
CA LYS A 71 -7.32 9.85 2.09
C LYS A 71 -5.96 10.29 1.52
N GLN A 72 -4.90 9.52 1.74
CA GLN A 72 -3.58 9.81 1.18
C GLN A 72 -3.54 9.65 -0.35
N LEU A 73 -4.17 8.62 -0.92
CA LEU A 73 -4.30 8.44 -2.37
C LEU A 73 -5.08 9.61 -3.02
N SER A 74 -6.13 10.09 -2.35
CA SER A 74 -6.86 11.28 -2.80
C SER A 74 -5.98 12.53 -2.82
N ARG A 75 -5.15 12.75 -1.79
CA ARG A 75 -4.17 13.85 -1.71
C ARG A 75 -3.05 13.72 -2.76
N LEU A 76 -2.55 12.51 -2.99
CA LEU A 76 -1.58 12.18 -4.05
C LEU A 76 -2.11 12.51 -5.45
N GLY A 77 -3.44 12.58 -5.62
CA GLY A 77 -4.07 12.92 -6.89
C GLY A 77 -4.35 11.71 -7.78
N VAL A 78 -4.47 10.52 -7.19
CA VAL A 78 -4.93 9.31 -7.89
C VAL A 78 -6.34 9.52 -8.44
N ASP A 79 -6.61 9.07 -9.66
CA ASP A 79 -7.90 9.27 -10.32
C ASP A 79 -8.96 8.25 -9.84
N VAL A 80 -8.56 6.99 -9.70
CA VAL A 80 -9.43 5.88 -9.29
C VAL A 80 -8.78 5.10 -8.16
N CYS A 81 -9.53 4.83 -7.08
CA CYS A 81 -9.10 3.98 -5.98
C CYS A 81 -10.01 2.75 -5.92
N GLU A 82 -9.45 1.56 -6.17
CA GLU A 82 -10.15 0.30 -5.90
C GLU A 82 -10.04 -0.02 -4.42
N ALA A 83 -11.14 0.23 -3.71
CA ALA A 83 -11.18 0.29 -2.26
C ALA A 83 -11.30 -1.08 -1.56
N GLY A 84 -11.53 -2.15 -2.32
CA GLY A 84 -11.67 -3.52 -1.79
C GLY A 84 -12.52 -4.42 -2.68
N PHE A 85 -12.88 -5.58 -2.13
CA PHE A 85 -13.73 -6.59 -2.76
C PHE A 85 -14.99 -6.83 -1.91
N PRO A 86 -16.07 -6.02 -2.07
CA PRO A 86 -17.18 -5.93 -1.10
C PRO A 86 -17.93 -7.23 -0.77
N ILE A 87 -17.88 -8.24 -1.65
CA ILE A 87 -18.52 -9.53 -1.40
C ILE A 87 -17.66 -10.47 -0.53
N ALA A 88 -16.36 -10.20 -0.42
CA ALA A 88 -15.41 -11.09 0.24
C ALA A 88 -15.70 -11.21 1.75
N SER A 89 -16.07 -10.11 2.40
CA SER A 89 -16.50 -10.12 3.80
C SER A 89 -17.38 -8.91 4.16
N PRO A 90 -18.12 -8.96 5.28
CA PRO A 90 -18.84 -7.79 5.80
C PRO A 90 -17.92 -6.60 6.09
N GLY A 91 -16.71 -6.85 6.59
CA GLY A 91 -15.72 -5.81 6.87
C GLY A 91 -15.23 -5.11 5.60
N ASP A 92 -15.03 -5.87 4.52
CA ASP A 92 -14.65 -5.28 3.22
C ASP A 92 -15.77 -4.42 2.63
N PHE A 93 -17.01 -4.87 2.75
CA PHE A 93 -18.17 -4.07 2.36
C PHE A 93 -18.23 -2.75 3.14
N GLU A 94 -18.13 -2.81 4.47
CA GLU A 94 -18.18 -1.63 5.33
C GLU A 94 -17.04 -0.66 5.00
N ALA A 95 -15.83 -1.17 4.81
CA ALA A 95 -14.68 -0.35 4.47
C ALA A 95 -14.87 0.38 3.13
N VAL A 96 -15.33 -0.31 2.08
CA VAL A 96 -15.61 0.30 0.77
C VAL A 96 -16.73 1.33 0.89
N GLN A 97 -17.80 1.02 1.63
CA GLN A 97 -18.91 1.95 1.85
C GLN A 97 -18.47 3.23 2.57
N ARG A 98 -17.67 3.09 3.63
CA ARG A 98 -17.13 4.22 4.38
C ARG A 98 -16.16 5.05 3.54
N ILE A 99 -15.28 4.42 2.76
CA ILE A 99 -14.40 5.14 1.82
C ILE A 99 -15.24 5.91 0.79
N ALA A 100 -16.30 5.30 0.25
CA ALA A 100 -17.21 5.96 -0.68
C ALA A 100 -17.88 7.19 -0.09
N GLN A 101 -18.29 7.13 1.18
CA GLN A 101 -18.96 8.23 1.89
C GLN A 101 -18.00 9.32 2.39
N GLU A 102 -16.87 8.93 2.99
CA GLU A 102 -15.94 9.84 3.66
C GLU A 102 -14.90 10.44 2.69
N VAL A 103 -14.41 9.65 1.74
CA VAL A 103 -13.29 10.01 0.86
C VAL A 103 -13.78 10.37 -0.54
N GLY A 104 -14.78 9.65 -1.05
CA GLY A 104 -15.38 9.88 -2.37
C GLY A 104 -15.78 11.34 -2.64
N PRO A 105 -16.30 12.11 -1.68
CA PRO A 105 -16.63 13.53 -1.89
C PRO A 105 -15.44 14.50 -1.83
N ILE A 106 -14.26 14.07 -1.40
CA ILE A 106 -13.11 14.96 -1.20
C ILE A 106 -12.54 15.40 -2.56
N ILE A 107 -12.49 16.72 -2.77
CA ILE A 107 -11.78 17.34 -3.90
C ILE A 107 -10.40 17.83 -3.46
N GLY A 108 -10.29 18.49 -2.29
CA GLY A 108 -9.01 19.01 -1.77
C GLY A 108 -8.24 19.85 -2.79
N ASN A 109 -6.90 19.69 -2.81
CA ASN A 109 -6.00 20.39 -3.74
C ASN A 109 -5.69 19.57 -5.01
N ARG A 110 -6.59 18.66 -5.43
CA ARG A 110 -6.36 17.79 -6.58
C ARG A 110 -6.28 18.60 -7.87
N LYS A 111 -5.19 18.43 -8.64
CA LYS A 111 -4.98 19.12 -9.94
C LYS A 111 -6.10 18.85 -10.95
N SER A 112 -6.72 17.67 -10.88
CA SER A 112 -7.83 17.28 -11.76
C SER A 112 -9.13 18.07 -11.51
N GLY A 113 -9.26 18.76 -10.38
CA GLY A 113 -10.48 19.48 -9.98
C GLY A 113 -11.71 18.59 -9.76
N LYS A 114 -11.52 17.27 -9.71
CA LYS A 114 -12.60 16.27 -9.56
C LYS A 114 -12.33 15.39 -8.35
N PRO A 115 -13.38 14.88 -7.67
CA PRO A 115 -13.21 13.90 -6.61
C PRO A 115 -12.54 12.62 -7.12
N MET A 116 -11.94 11.85 -6.20
CA MET A 116 -11.43 10.51 -6.51
C MET A 116 -12.59 9.57 -6.81
N ARG A 117 -12.47 8.78 -7.87
CA ARG A 117 -13.44 7.73 -8.17
C ARG A 117 -13.21 6.54 -7.25
N ILE A 118 -14.27 6.04 -6.64
CA ILE A 118 -14.21 4.85 -5.78
C ILE A 118 -14.70 3.64 -6.57
N ALA A 119 -13.81 2.68 -6.78
CA ALA A 119 -14.09 1.41 -7.43
C ALA A 119 -14.19 0.27 -6.42
N GLY A 120 -15.01 -0.72 -6.70
CA GLY A 120 -15.05 -1.99 -6.00
C GLY A 120 -14.98 -3.14 -6.99
N LEU A 121 -14.28 -4.22 -6.61
CA LEU A 121 -14.19 -5.42 -7.43
C LEU A 121 -15.45 -6.30 -7.23
N ALA A 122 -15.92 -6.95 -8.29
CA ALA A 122 -17.01 -7.92 -8.26
C ALA A 122 -16.75 -9.07 -9.24
N ARG A 123 -16.99 -10.32 -8.83
CA ARG A 123 -17.07 -11.42 -9.81
C ARG A 123 -18.23 -11.15 -10.78
N ALA A 124 -18.16 -11.75 -11.98
CA ALA A 124 -19.21 -11.66 -13.00
C ALA A 124 -20.49 -12.44 -12.63
N THR A 125 -21.10 -12.09 -11.50
CA THR A 125 -22.34 -12.67 -10.94
C THR A 125 -23.22 -11.54 -10.42
N GLN A 126 -24.54 -11.68 -10.55
CA GLN A 126 -25.47 -10.62 -10.16
C GLN A 126 -25.38 -10.25 -8.67
N GLY A 127 -25.21 -11.24 -7.79
CA GLY A 127 -25.10 -11.02 -6.34
C GLY A 127 -23.88 -10.18 -5.97
N ASP A 128 -22.72 -10.49 -6.53
CA ASP A 128 -21.47 -9.77 -6.29
C ASP A 128 -21.54 -8.33 -6.83
N ILE A 129 -22.08 -8.15 -8.04
CA ILE A 129 -22.24 -6.85 -8.68
C ILE A 129 -23.21 -5.96 -7.89
N ALA A 130 -24.35 -6.52 -7.47
CA ALA A 130 -25.30 -5.80 -6.63
C ALA A 130 -24.66 -5.38 -5.29
N ARG A 131 -23.95 -6.30 -4.63
CA ARG A 131 -23.24 -6.00 -3.37
C ARG A 131 -22.18 -4.93 -3.55
N CYS A 132 -21.42 -4.99 -4.64
CA CYS A 132 -20.43 -3.98 -4.98
C CYS A 132 -21.07 -2.61 -5.20
N PHE A 133 -22.16 -2.54 -5.98
CA PHE A 133 -22.89 -1.30 -6.22
C PHE A 133 -23.39 -0.67 -4.91
N GLU A 134 -23.98 -1.47 -4.02
CA GLU A 134 -24.45 -1.01 -2.72
C GLU A 134 -23.34 -0.38 -1.86
N ALA A 135 -22.09 -0.86 -1.98
CA ALA A 135 -20.96 -0.28 -1.27
C ALA A 135 -20.51 1.05 -1.90
N VAL A 136 -20.34 1.09 -3.22
CA VAL A 136 -19.70 2.23 -3.90
C VAL A 136 -20.65 3.38 -4.23
N LYS A 137 -21.97 3.14 -4.34
CA LYS A 137 -22.97 4.11 -4.83
C LYS A 137 -23.01 5.45 -4.08
N HIS A 138 -22.48 5.49 -2.86
CA HIS A 138 -22.43 6.70 -2.05
C HIS A 138 -21.36 7.71 -2.52
N ALA A 139 -20.35 7.26 -3.27
CA ALA A 139 -19.37 8.16 -3.85
C ALA A 139 -19.97 8.92 -5.04
N PRO A 140 -19.75 10.25 -5.16
CA PRO A 140 -20.21 11.03 -6.32
C PRO A 140 -19.70 10.47 -7.64
N LEU A 141 -18.48 9.95 -7.64
CA LEU A 141 -17.88 9.19 -8.73
C LEU A 141 -17.60 7.78 -8.20
N HIS A 142 -18.36 6.81 -8.71
CA HIS A 142 -18.20 5.40 -8.36
C HIS A 142 -18.03 4.56 -9.62
N ARG A 143 -17.42 3.38 -9.47
CA ARG A 143 -17.21 2.40 -10.54
C ARG A 143 -17.40 0.99 -10.01
N ILE A 144 -17.99 0.14 -10.84
CA ILE A 144 -17.95 -1.31 -10.63
C ILE A 144 -16.87 -1.88 -11.54
N HIS A 145 -15.91 -2.58 -10.96
CA HIS A 145 -14.93 -3.36 -11.69
C HIS A 145 -15.35 -4.82 -11.63
N THR A 146 -15.74 -5.40 -12.77
CA THR A 146 -16.05 -6.82 -12.87
C THR A 146 -15.11 -7.56 -13.82
N PHE A 147 -14.99 -8.87 -13.68
CA PHE A 147 -13.98 -9.63 -14.39
C PHE A 147 -14.41 -11.07 -14.68
N LEU A 148 -13.83 -11.64 -15.73
CA LEU A 148 -13.95 -13.06 -16.06
C LEU A 148 -12.69 -13.57 -16.77
N ALA A 149 -12.24 -14.77 -16.41
CA ALA A 149 -11.10 -15.40 -17.06
C ALA A 149 -11.39 -15.72 -18.53
N THR A 150 -10.44 -15.38 -19.41
CA THR A 150 -10.59 -15.55 -20.86
C THR A 150 -9.62 -16.53 -21.49
N SER A 151 -8.56 -16.93 -20.79
CA SER A 151 -7.57 -17.85 -21.34
C SER A 151 -8.12 -19.28 -21.43
N ASP A 152 -7.71 -20.02 -22.47
CA ASP A 152 -8.22 -21.38 -22.68
C ASP A 152 -7.91 -22.31 -21.50
N ILE A 153 -6.78 -22.08 -20.81
CA ILE A 153 -6.43 -22.83 -19.60
C ILE A 153 -7.43 -22.57 -18.47
N HIS A 154 -7.84 -21.32 -18.24
CA HIS A 154 -8.84 -21.01 -17.23
C HIS A 154 -10.24 -21.45 -17.64
N LEU A 155 -10.64 -21.27 -18.91
CA LEU A 155 -11.92 -21.74 -19.40
C LEU A 155 -12.08 -23.25 -19.24
N LYS A 156 -11.03 -24.03 -19.56
CA LYS A 156 -11.04 -25.49 -19.49
C LYS A 156 -10.94 -26.04 -18.07
N TYR A 157 -9.99 -25.54 -17.27
CA TYR A 157 -9.63 -26.16 -15.99
C TYR A 157 -10.21 -25.44 -14.76
N LYS A 158 -10.36 -24.11 -14.80
CA LYS A 158 -10.89 -23.31 -13.67
C LYS A 158 -12.42 -23.20 -13.76
N LEU A 159 -12.93 -22.65 -14.87
CA LEU A 159 -14.35 -22.32 -15.03
C LEU A 159 -15.19 -23.46 -15.60
N LYS A 160 -14.57 -24.36 -16.39
CA LYS A 160 -15.24 -25.45 -17.10
C LYS A 160 -16.41 -24.96 -17.98
N ILE A 161 -16.17 -23.88 -18.72
CA ILE A 161 -17.15 -23.27 -19.64
C ILE A 161 -16.58 -23.15 -21.06
N SER A 162 -17.47 -23.04 -22.04
CA SER A 162 -17.06 -22.75 -23.42
C SER A 162 -16.77 -21.26 -23.63
N ARG A 163 -16.05 -20.92 -24.70
CA ARG A 163 -15.84 -19.53 -25.13
C ARG A 163 -17.16 -18.76 -25.33
N GLN A 164 -18.18 -19.41 -25.88
CA GLN A 164 -19.52 -18.82 -26.08
C GLN A 164 -20.22 -18.50 -24.75
N GLU A 165 -20.14 -19.41 -23.79
CA GLU A 165 -20.68 -19.19 -22.44
C GLU A 165 -19.91 -18.09 -21.70
N CYS A 166 -18.59 -17.98 -21.92
CA CYS A 166 -17.77 -16.89 -21.38
C CYS A 166 -18.25 -15.52 -21.90
N ILE A 167 -18.42 -15.36 -23.22
CA ILE A 167 -18.95 -14.13 -23.83
C ILE A 167 -20.32 -13.78 -23.24
N LYS A 168 -21.23 -14.76 -23.19
CA LYS A 168 -22.58 -14.57 -22.65
C LYS A 168 -22.54 -14.05 -21.21
N ARG A 169 -21.76 -14.68 -20.33
CA ARG A 169 -21.63 -14.27 -18.92
C ARG A 169 -21.02 -12.89 -18.76
N ALA A 170 -19.98 -12.58 -19.54
CA ALA A 170 -19.33 -11.28 -19.53
C ALA A 170 -20.32 -10.16 -19.90
N ARG A 171 -21.07 -10.36 -20.98
CA ARG A 171 -22.12 -9.44 -21.44
C ARG A 171 -23.23 -9.27 -20.41
N GLU A 172 -23.73 -10.37 -19.84
CA GLU A 172 -24.81 -10.35 -18.83
C GLU A 172 -24.38 -9.62 -17.56
N ALA A 173 -23.14 -9.81 -17.10
CA ALA A 173 -22.59 -9.12 -15.93
C ALA A 173 -22.55 -7.60 -16.14
N VAL A 174 -22.00 -7.15 -17.27
CA VAL A 174 -21.90 -5.72 -17.61
C VAL A 174 -23.29 -5.10 -17.82
N ALA A 175 -24.17 -5.78 -18.54
CA ALA A 175 -25.55 -5.34 -18.75
C ALA A 175 -26.30 -5.21 -17.41
N PHE A 176 -26.08 -6.14 -16.48
CA PHE A 176 -26.67 -6.08 -15.16
C PHE A 176 -26.15 -4.89 -14.35
N ALA A 177 -24.84 -4.68 -14.29
CA ALA A 177 -24.22 -3.52 -13.63
C ALA A 177 -24.81 -2.19 -14.15
N LYS A 178 -25.03 -2.10 -15.47
CA LYS A 178 -25.69 -0.94 -16.09
C LYS A 178 -27.16 -0.82 -15.69
N SER A 179 -27.89 -1.93 -15.65
CA SER A 179 -29.32 -1.96 -15.33
C SER A 179 -29.64 -1.50 -13.90
N ILE A 180 -28.72 -1.70 -12.96
CA ILE A 180 -28.87 -1.25 -11.56
C ILE A 180 -28.42 0.20 -11.34
N GLY A 181 -28.04 0.92 -12.41
CA GLY A 181 -27.76 2.35 -12.39
C GLY A 181 -26.29 2.75 -12.35
N CYS A 182 -25.34 1.82 -12.49
CA CYS A 182 -23.93 2.15 -12.60
C CYS A 182 -23.58 2.56 -14.04
N ASN A 183 -23.02 3.76 -14.22
CA ASN A 183 -22.65 4.29 -15.55
C ASN A 183 -21.15 4.18 -15.87
N ASP A 184 -20.31 3.88 -14.88
CA ASP A 184 -18.87 3.67 -15.07
C ASP A 184 -18.55 2.22 -14.69
N ILE A 185 -18.35 1.39 -15.71
CA ILE A 185 -18.20 -0.06 -15.58
C ILE A 185 -16.89 -0.45 -16.23
N GLU A 186 -16.02 -1.05 -15.43
CA GLU A 186 -14.77 -1.62 -15.89
C GLU A 186 -14.89 -3.13 -16.01
N PHE A 187 -14.45 -3.68 -17.13
CA PHE A 187 -14.42 -5.12 -17.37
C PHE A 187 -12.99 -5.62 -17.59
N SER A 188 -12.56 -6.56 -16.75
CA SER A 188 -11.26 -7.24 -16.88
C SER A 188 -11.38 -8.58 -17.57
N THR A 189 -10.51 -8.80 -18.55
CA THR A 189 -10.29 -10.11 -19.19
C THR A 189 -9.18 -10.85 -18.43
N GLU A 190 -9.50 -11.46 -17.27
CA GLU A 190 -8.50 -12.14 -16.43
C GLU A 190 -7.66 -13.13 -17.28
N ASP A 191 -6.34 -13.06 -17.11
CA ASP A 191 -5.32 -13.81 -17.85
C ASP A 191 -5.22 -13.48 -19.36
N ALA A 192 -5.56 -12.24 -19.75
CA ALA A 192 -5.51 -11.75 -21.13
C ALA A 192 -4.16 -11.99 -21.82
N GLY A 193 -3.05 -11.84 -21.08
CA GLY A 193 -1.70 -12.06 -21.58
C GLY A 193 -1.45 -13.43 -22.22
N ARG A 194 -2.27 -14.44 -21.88
CA ARG A 194 -2.22 -15.81 -22.41
C ARG A 194 -3.47 -16.22 -23.18
N SER A 195 -4.39 -15.31 -23.41
CA SER A 195 -5.62 -15.54 -24.17
C SER A 195 -5.41 -15.41 -25.68
N ASP A 196 -6.24 -16.09 -26.45
CA ASP A 196 -6.31 -15.91 -27.89
C ASP A 196 -6.81 -14.50 -28.24
N ARG A 197 -6.04 -13.77 -29.06
CA ARG A 197 -6.29 -12.34 -29.33
C ARG A 197 -7.61 -12.10 -30.07
N ALA A 198 -7.99 -13.00 -30.98
CA ALA A 198 -9.26 -12.88 -31.70
C ALA A 198 -10.44 -13.05 -30.74
N PHE A 199 -10.38 -14.07 -29.88
CA PHE A 199 -11.39 -14.27 -28.85
C PHE A 199 -11.47 -13.11 -27.84
N LEU A 200 -10.35 -12.49 -27.47
CA LEU A 200 -10.37 -11.26 -26.67
C LEU A 200 -11.17 -10.16 -27.36
N CYS A 201 -10.96 -9.91 -28.65
CA CYS A 201 -11.74 -8.93 -29.41
C CYS A 201 -13.24 -9.23 -29.37
N ASP A 202 -13.65 -10.50 -29.52
CA ASP A 202 -15.06 -10.91 -29.44
C ASP A 202 -15.67 -10.60 -28.05
N VAL A 203 -14.96 -10.96 -26.97
CA VAL A 203 -15.42 -10.68 -25.60
C VAL A 203 -15.51 -9.18 -25.35
N LEU A 204 -14.48 -8.43 -25.74
CA LEU A 204 -14.39 -6.98 -25.52
C LEU A 204 -15.48 -6.22 -26.29
N ALA A 205 -15.77 -6.59 -27.54
CA ALA A 205 -16.84 -5.99 -28.33
C ALA A 205 -18.21 -6.17 -27.67
N GLU A 206 -18.49 -7.38 -27.17
CA GLU A 206 -19.77 -7.68 -26.51
C GLU A 206 -19.94 -6.95 -25.17
N VAL A 207 -18.89 -6.79 -24.37
CA VAL A 207 -18.98 -6.01 -23.12
C VAL A 207 -19.06 -4.50 -23.39
N ILE A 208 -18.41 -3.97 -24.43
CA ILE A 208 -18.60 -2.58 -24.87
C ILE A 208 -20.07 -2.37 -25.26
N ALA A 209 -20.64 -3.27 -26.07
CA ALA A 209 -22.04 -3.20 -26.48
C ALA A 209 -23.00 -3.27 -25.28
N ALA A 210 -22.67 -4.05 -24.25
CA ALA A 210 -23.42 -4.11 -22.99
C ALA A 210 -23.29 -2.82 -22.15
N GLY A 211 -22.19 -2.08 -22.30
CA GLY A 211 -21.98 -0.77 -21.69
C GLY A 211 -20.75 -0.61 -20.81
N ALA A 212 -19.73 -1.47 -20.98
CA ALA A 212 -18.43 -1.24 -20.35
C ALA A 212 -17.81 0.06 -20.86
N THR A 213 -17.30 0.89 -19.95
CA THR A 213 -16.64 2.17 -20.24
C THR A 213 -15.12 2.06 -20.18
N THR A 214 -14.61 1.07 -19.46
CA THR A 214 -13.17 0.78 -19.33
C THR A 214 -12.94 -0.72 -19.52
N LEU A 215 -11.92 -1.07 -20.30
CA LEU A 215 -11.50 -2.45 -20.59
C LEU A 215 -10.11 -2.65 -20.03
N ASN A 216 -10.00 -3.47 -18.99
CA ASN A 216 -8.72 -3.80 -18.38
C ASN A 216 -8.16 -5.09 -18.97
N ILE A 217 -6.90 -5.01 -19.39
CA ILE A 217 -6.16 -6.09 -20.05
C ILE A 217 -5.04 -6.52 -19.11
N PRO A 218 -5.27 -7.49 -18.22
CA PRO A 218 -4.27 -7.87 -17.24
C PRO A 218 -3.20 -8.83 -17.79
N ASP A 219 -1.93 -8.56 -17.47
CA ASP A 219 -0.85 -9.57 -17.43
C ASP A 219 -0.86 -10.23 -16.04
N THR A 220 -1.90 -11.05 -15.80
CA THR A 220 -2.26 -11.61 -14.50
C THR A 220 -1.12 -12.38 -13.82
N VAL A 221 -0.24 -12.99 -14.60
CA VAL A 221 0.88 -13.80 -14.11
C VAL A 221 2.24 -13.16 -14.36
N GLY A 222 2.29 -11.90 -14.82
CA GLY A 222 3.52 -11.16 -15.07
C GLY A 222 4.47 -11.84 -16.09
N TYR A 223 3.91 -12.51 -17.10
CA TYR A 223 4.66 -13.35 -18.03
C TYR A 223 5.06 -12.61 -19.31
N ASN A 224 4.32 -11.59 -19.73
CA ASN A 224 4.59 -10.91 -20.99
C ASN A 224 5.90 -10.11 -20.93
N VAL A 225 6.52 -9.90 -22.09
CA VAL A 225 7.58 -8.91 -22.26
C VAL A 225 7.04 -7.62 -22.90
N PRO A 226 7.75 -6.47 -22.78
CA PRO A 226 7.18 -5.18 -23.12
C PRO A 226 6.67 -5.05 -24.56
N ASP A 227 7.42 -5.56 -25.55
CA ASP A 227 7.00 -5.51 -26.96
C ASP A 227 5.75 -6.37 -27.23
N GLU A 228 5.67 -7.54 -26.61
CA GLU A 228 4.51 -8.43 -26.73
C GLU A 228 3.26 -7.78 -26.14
N TYR A 229 3.36 -7.26 -24.92
CA TYR A 229 2.24 -6.65 -24.22
C TYR A 229 1.77 -5.35 -24.90
N GLY A 230 2.70 -4.48 -25.29
CA GLY A 230 2.38 -3.26 -26.04
C GLY A 230 1.73 -3.57 -27.39
N SER A 231 2.25 -4.56 -28.13
CA SER A 231 1.65 -5.00 -29.40
C SER A 231 0.24 -5.56 -29.22
N MET A 232 -0.03 -6.24 -28.11
CA MET A 232 -1.34 -6.76 -27.77
C MET A 232 -2.33 -5.62 -27.51
N ILE A 233 -1.98 -4.63 -26.69
CA ILE A 233 -2.83 -3.44 -26.46
C ILE A 233 -3.16 -2.75 -27.78
N LYS A 234 -2.15 -2.51 -28.63
CA LYS A 234 -2.34 -1.89 -29.96
C LYS A 234 -3.28 -2.72 -30.83
N TYR A 235 -3.10 -4.05 -30.83
CA TYR A 235 -3.93 -4.97 -31.59
C TYR A 235 -5.39 -4.92 -31.13
N LEU A 236 -5.64 -4.99 -29.82
CA LEU A 236 -7.00 -4.99 -29.27
C LEU A 236 -7.72 -3.68 -29.58
N ILE A 237 -7.05 -2.53 -29.44
CA ILE A 237 -7.62 -1.22 -29.81
C ILE A 237 -7.96 -1.17 -31.31
N ALA A 238 -7.11 -1.71 -32.18
CA ALA A 238 -7.31 -1.63 -33.62
C ALA A 238 -8.37 -2.61 -34.16
N ASN A 239 -8.63 -3.72 -33.47
CA ASN A 239 -9.44 -4.83 -34.02
C ASN A 239 -10.73 -5.11 -33.23
N THR A 240 -10.93 -4.47 -32.08
CA THR A 240 -12.15 -4.64 -31.29
C THR A 240 -13.24 -3.69 -31.78
N GLU A 241 -14.42 -4.21 -32.10
CA GLU A 241 -15.56 -3.38 -32.50
C GLU A 241 -16.00 -2.47 -31.34
N GLY A 242 -16.14 -1.17 -31.62
CA GLY A 242 -16.54 -0.18 -30.63
C GLY A 242 -15.42 0.26 -29.68
N ALA A 243 -14.16 -0.11 -29.93
CA ALA A 243 -13.00 0.25 -29.11
C ALA A 243 -12.91 1.77 -28.81
N GLU A 244 -13.36 2.62 -29.73
CA GLU A 244 -13.37 4.08 -29.57
C GLU A 244 -14.30 4.59 -28.44
N LYS A 245 -15.20 3.74 -27.94
CA LYS A 245 -16.17 4.06 -26.87
C LYS A 245 -15.66 3.71 -25.48
N ALA A 246 -14.52 3.01 -25.37
CA ALA A 246 -13.99 2.54 -24.11
C ALA A 246 -12.52 2.92 -23.90
N ILE A 247 -12.13 3.05 -22.64
CA ILE A 247 -10.74 3.29 -22.24
C ILE A 247 -10.05 1.95 -22.05
N PHE A 248 -8.87 1.77 -22.65
CA PHE A 248 -8.04 0.60 -22.40
C PHE A 248 -7.14 0.84 -21.18
N SER A 249 -7.20 -0.07 -20.22
CA SER A 249 -6.41 -0.10 -18.99
C SER A 249 -5.34 -1.18 -19.04
N THR A 250 -4.16 -0.89 -18.48
CA THR A 250 -3.11 -1.88 -18.26
C THR A 250 -3.08 -2.30 -16.81
N HIS A 251 -2.96 -3.61 -16.55
CA HIS A 251 -2.78 -4.16 -15.21
C HIS A 251 -1.71 -5.26 -15.26
N CYS A 252 -0.46 -4.93 -14.94
CA CYS A 252 0.65 -5.88 -15.05
C CYS A 252 1.16 -6.31 -13.69
N HIS A 253 1.25 -7.64 -13.47
CA HIS A 253 1.98 -8.22 -12.35
C HIS A 253 3.47 -8.36 -12.66
N ASN A 254 4.26 -8.58 -11.60
CA ASN A 254 5.71 -8.43 -11.63
C ASN A 254 6.51 -9.74 -11.52
N ASP A 255 5.92 -10.89 -11.85
CA ASP A 255 6.54 -12.20 -11.70
C ASP A 255 7.92 -12.32 -12.40
N LEU A 256 8.11 -11.64 -13.54
CA LEU A 256 9.39 -11.56 -14.25
C LEU A 256 10.17 -10.24 -14.03
N GLY A 257 9.71 -9.37 -13.13
CA GLY A 257 10.34 -8.06 -12.88
C GLY A 257 10.08 -7.01 -13.98
N LEU A 258 9.07 -7.22 -14.84
CA LEU A 258 8.80 -6.41 -16.02
C LEU A 258 7.50 -5.60 -15.95
N ALA A 259 6.81 -5.56 -14.81
CA ALA A 259 5.48 -4.94 -14.68
C ALA A 259 5.47 -3.46 -15.12
N THR A 260 6.40 -2.65 -14.60
CA THR A 260 6.55 -1.23 -14.96
C THR A 260 6.84 -1.06 -16.45
N ALA A 261 7.71 -1.89 -17.03
CA ALA A 261 8.06 -1.81 -18.45
C ALA A 261 6.88 -2.20 -19.35
N ASN A 262 6.11 -3.23 -18.97
CA ASN A 262 4.91 -3.67 -19.69
C ASN A 262 3.83 -2.58 -19.65
N SER A 263 3.56 -2.00 -18.48
CA SER A 263 2.59 -0.91 -18.31
C SER A 263 2.97 0.32 -19.16
N LEU A 264 4.23 0.75 -19.14
CA LEU A 264 4.72 1.85 -19.99
C LEU A 264 4.58 1.52 -21.49
N SER A 265 4.85 0.27 -21.90
CA SER A 265 4.67 -0.17 -23.28
C SER A 265 3.20 -0.14 -23.71
N GLY A 266 2.27 -0.56 -22.83
CA GLY A 266 0.83 -0.47 -23.08
C GLY A 266 0.36 0.99 -23.24
N ILE A 267 0.86 1.90 -22.41
CA ILE A 267 0.58 3.35 -22.51
C ILE A 267 1.05 3.90 -23.87
N MET A 268 2.28 3.57 -24.28
CA MET A 268 2.83 3.97 -25.58
C MET A 268 2.00 3.44 -26.76
N ASN A 269 1.30 2.32 -26.57
CA ASN A 269 0.51 1.65 -27.60
C ASN A 269 -1.00 1.95 -27.53
N GLY A 270 -1.42 2.90 -26.69
CA GLY A 270 -2.78 3.46 -26.73
C GLY A 270 -3.58 3.29 -25.44
N ALA A 271 -3.08 2.58 -24.43
CA ALA A 271 -3.75 2.54 -23.13
C ALA A 271 -3.83 3.94 -22.51
N ARG A 272 -4.95 4.24 -21.86
CA ARG A 272 -5.22 5.54 -21.19
C ARG A 272 -5.65 5.41 -19.75
N GLN A 273 -5.57 4.20 -19.20
CA GLN A 273 -5.56 3.94 -17.77
C GLN A 273 -4.40 3.00 -17.43
N VAL A 274 -3.81 3.17 -16.25
CA VAL A 274 -2.84 2.24 -15.67
C VAL A 274 -3.28 1.87 -14.27
N GLU A 275 -3.34 0.57 -14.00
CA GLU A 275 -3.58 0.00 -12.68
C GLU A 275 -2.25 -0.36 -12.03
N CYS A 276 -2.07 0.15 -10.82
CA CYS A 276 -0.82 0.06 -10.08
C CYS A 276 -1.07 0.06 -8.58
N THR A 277 -0.01 -0.16 -7.81
CA THR A 277 -0.04 -0.04 -6.34
C THR A 277 1.14 0.76 -5.84
N ILE A 278 0.96 1.42 -4.70
CA ILE A 278 2.05 2.04 -3.97
C ILE A 278 3.05 0.96 -3.57
N ASN A 279 4.34 1.22 -3.79
CA ASN A 279 5.43 0.29 -3.52
C ASN A 279 5.44 -0.97 -4.41
N GLY A 280 4.49 -1.13 -5.33
CA GLY A 280 4.35 -2.33 -6.16
C GLY A 280 3.89 -3.56 -5.37
N ILE A 281 3.20 -3.39 -4.23
CA ILE A 281 2.65 -4.52 -3.46
C ILE A 281 1.51 -5.22 -4.21
N GLY A 282 1.28 -6.50 -3.93
CA GLY A 282 0.24 -7.31 -4.58
C GLY A 282 0.52 -8.80 -4.50
N GLU A 283 -0.29 -9.60 -5.18
CA GLU A 283 -0.07 -11.05 -5.26
C GLU A 283 1.34 -11.41 -5.77
N ARG A 284 1.95 -12.44 -5.16
CA ARG A 284 3.24 -13.03 -5.55
C ARG A 284 4.39 -12.01 -5.55
N ALA A 285 4.83 -11.59 -6.73
CA ALA A 285 5.89 -10.60 -6.93
C ALA A 285 5.37 -9.16 -6.96
N GLY A 286 4.05 -8.97 -6.84
CA GLY A 286 3.41 -7.68 -6.76
C GLY A 286 2.86 -7.15 -8.08
N ASN A 287 2.34 -5.93 -8.00
CA ASN A 287 1.78 -5.19 -9.12
C ASN A 287 2.80 -4.20 -9.71
N THR A 288 2.42 -3.58 -10.82
CA THR A 288 3.10 -2.38 -11.33
C THR A 288 3.19 -1.32 -10.23
N SER A 289 4.39 -0.78 -10.01
CA SER A 289 4.63 0.26 -9.01
C SER A 289 4.16 1.63 -9.50
N LEU A 290 3.30 2.28 -8.72
CA LEU A 290 2.74 3.60 -9.05
C LEU A 290 3.87 4.63 -9.18
N GLU A 291 4.75 4.72 -8.19
CA GLU A 291 5.82 5.70 -8.16
C GLU A 291 6.80 5.55 -9.33
N GLU A 292 7.06 4.33 -9.80
CA GLU A 292 7.95 4.07 -10.94
C GLU A 292 7.33 4.54 -12.26
N VAL A 293 6.06 4.20 -12.52
CA VAL A 293 5.35 4.64 -13.74
C VAL A 293 5.21 6.15 -13.76
N ILE A 294 4.78 6.76 -12.65
CA ILE A 294 4.59 8.21 -12.57
C ILE A 294 5.92 8.95 -12.77
N MET A 295 7.00 8.50 -12.13
CA MET A 295 8.28 9.18 -12.29
C MET A 295 8.91 8.97 -13.68
N ALA A 296 8.67 7.83 -14.35
CA ALA A 296 9.07 7.65 -15.74
C ALA A 296 8.36 8.65 -16.67
N LEU A 297 7.05 8.86 -16.49
CA LEU A 297 6.27 9.85 -17.27
C LEU A 297 6.71 11.29 -16.95
N HIS A 298 6.97 11.57 -15.67
CA HIS A 298 7.37 12.90 -15.17
C HIS A 298 8.76 13.32 -15.68
N THR A 299 9.71 12.38 -15.73
CA THR A 299 11.09 12.63 -16.17
C THR A 299 11.24 12.65 -17.69
N HIS A 300 10.32 12.02 -18.43
CA HIS A 300 10.32 11.97 -19.89
C HIS A 300 9.05 12.57 -20.52
N PRO A 301 8.71 13.85 -20.25
CA PRO A 301 7.48 14.45 -20.74
C PRO A 301 7.46 14.59 -22.27
N ALA A 302 8.60 14.70 -22.96
CA ALA A 302 8.60 14.77 -24.42
C ALA A 302 8.39 13.41 -25.11
N TYR A 303 8.64 12.30 -24.40
CA TYR A 303 8.62 10.96 -24.98
C TYR A 303 7.24 10.31 -24.92
N PHE A 304 6.60 10.37 -23.75
CA PHE A 304 5.30 9.72 -23.54
C PHE A 304 4.14 10.58 -24.08
N PRO A 305 3.16 9.99 -24.79
CA PRO A 305 2.06 10.71 -25.42
C PRO A 305 0.95 11.14 -24.44
N VAL A 306 1.23 11.05 -23.14
CA VAL A 306 0.26 11.31 -22.07
C VAL A 306 0.78 12.30 -21.03
N TYR A 307 -0.13 12.80 -20.21
CA TYR A 307 0.16 13.54 -18.98
C TYR A 307 -0.62 12.93 -17.80
N HIS A 308 -0.20 13.22 -16.56
CA HIS A 308 -0.87 12.79 -15.34
C HIS A 308 -1.08 13.97 -14.39
N ASP A 309 -2.06 13.84 -13.47
CA ASP A 309 -2.38 14.86 -12.47
C ASP A 309 -1.78 14.57 -11.08
N VAL A 310 -1.06 13.46 -10.93
CA VAL A 310 -0.40 13.08 -9.66
C VAL A 310 0.49 14.20 -9.13
N ASP A 311 0.37 14.49 -7.84
CA ASP A 311 1.29 15.34 -7.10
C ASP A 311 2.48 14.49 -6.65
N THR A 312 3.57 14.53 -7.42
CA THR A 312 4.76 13.72 -7.15
C THR A 312 5.34 13.99 -5.77
N THR A 313 5.13 15.18 -5.19
CA THR A 313 5.63 15.52 -3.85
C THR A 313 4.96 14.72 -2.72
N GLN A 314 3.87 14.00 -3.01
CA GLN A 314 3.19 13.12 -2.07
C GLN A 314 3.66 11.66 -2.15
N ILE A 315 4.53 11.30 -3.09
CA ILE A 315 4.95 9.91 -3.34
C ILE A 315 5.62 9.30 -2.10
N TYR A 316 6.64 9.97 -1.56
CA TYR A 316 7.42 9.42 -0.45
C TYR A 316 6.56 9.17 0.79
N MET A 317 5.71 10.14 1.16
CA MET A 317 4.78 9.99 2.29
C MET A 317 3.77 8.86 2.07
N SER A 318 3.26 8.71 0.85
CA SER A 318 2.33 7.61 0.50
C SER A 318 3.01 6.25 0.64
N SER A 319 4.25 6.14 0.15
CA SER A 319 5.09 4.97 0.26
C SER A 319 5.37 4.56 1.72
N GLN A 320 5.72 5.53 2.57
CA GLN A 320 5.94 5.30 4.01
C GLN A 320 4.65 4.89 4.74
N LEU A 321 3.51 5.51 4.41
CA LEU A 321 2.22 5.16 5.00
C LEU A 321 1.84 3.71 4.67
N VAL A 322 1.94 3.31 3.40
CA VAL A 322 1.61 1.94 2.98
C VAL A 322 2.57 0.94 3.61
N THR A 323 3.87 1.22 3.67
CA THR A 323 4.86 0.41 4.40
C THR A 323 4.46 0.21 5.85
N LYS A 324 4.06 1.30 6.53
CA LYS A 324 3.67 1.27 7.93
C LYS A 324 2.45 0.41 8.18
N LYS A 325 1.40 0.57 7.35
CA LYS A 325 0.11 -0.12 7.55
C LYS A 325 0.16 -1.58 7.11
N SER A 326 0.80 -1.85 5.98
CA SER A 326 0.94 -3.23 5.46
C SER A 326 1.97 -4.06 6.24
N GLY A 327 2.99 -3.41 6.82
CA GLY A 327 4.16 -4.09 7.39
C GLY A 327 5.17 -4.57 6.34
N MET A 328 4.90 -4.38 5.05
CA MET A 328 5.82 -4.75 3.97
C MET A 328 6.95 -3.75 3.88
N VAL A 329 8.18 -4.20 4.12
CA VAL A 329 9.37 -3.34 4.12
C VAL A 329 9.84 -3.08 2.70
N ILE A 330 10.15 -1.81 2.43
CA ILE A 330 10.73 -1.38 1.16
C ILE A 330 12.18 -1.87 1.07
N GLN A 331 12.51 -2.53 -0.04
CA GLN A 331 13.89 -2.86 -0.36
C GLN A 331 14.75 -1.58 -0.44
N PRO A 332 15.93 -1.52 0.20
CA PRO A 332 16.76 -0.30 0.22
C PRO A 332 17.06 0.28 -1.16
N ASN A 333 17.30 -0.56 -2.17
CA ASN A 333 17.56 -0.15 -3.55
C ASN A 333 16.32 -0.19 -4.46
N LYS A 334 15.10 -0.18 -3.91
CA LYS A 334 13.89 -0.02 -4.71
C LYS A 334 13.92 1.33 -5.43
N ALA A 335 13.53 1.33 -6.71
CA ALA A 335 13.45 2.54 -7.51
C ALA A 335 12.54 3.59 -6.86
N ILE A 336 12.93 4.87 -6.97
CA ILE A 336 12.21 6.05 -6.48
C ILE A 336 12.11 6.17 -4.95
N VAL A 337 11.67 5.15 -4.22
CA VAL A 337 11.33 5.25 -2.79
C VAL A 337 12.26 4.47 -1.85
N GLY A 338 13.22 3.72 -2.40
CA GLY A 338 14.22 3.01 -1.60
C GLY A 338 15.16 3.97 -0.87
N ALA A 339 15.58 3.60 0.34
CA ALA A 339 16.50 4.39 1.16
C ALA A 339 17.82 4.75 0.44
N ASN A 340 18.27 3.87 -0.47
CA ASN A 340 19.50 4.05 -1.25
C ASN A 340 19.26 4.67 -2.63
N ALA A 341 18.01 5.01 -3.01
CA ALA A 341 17.68 5.49 -4.35
C ALA A 341 18.35 6.84 -4.70
N PHE A 342 18.68 7.64 -3.68
CA PHE A 342 19.36 8.94 -3.82
C PHE A 342 20.69 9.01 -3.04
N ALA A 343 21.20 7.87 -2.56
CA ALA A 343 22.42 7.82 -1.76
C ALA A 343 23.65 7.60 -2.66
N HIS A 344 24.74 8.33 -2.39
CA HIS A 344 26.02 8.19 -3.09
C HIS A 344 27.14 7.86 -2.12
N GLU A 345 27.69 6.64 -2.20
CA GLU A 345 28.80 6.18 -1.34
C GLU A 345 30.18 6.47 -1.95
N SER A 346 30.30 6.40 -3.29
CA SER A 346 31.57 6.62 -3.99
C SER A 346 32.05 8.07 -3.88
N GLY A 347 33.29 8.27 -3.42
CA GLY A 347 33.87 9.61 -3.29
C GLY A 347 33.94 10.40 -4.61
N ILE A 348 34.02 9.71 -5.76
CA ILE A 348 33.98 10.35 -7.09
C ILE A 348 32.55 10.82 -7.42
N HIS A 349 31.54 10.05 -7.02
CA HIS A 349 30.13 10.44 -7.21
C HIS A 349 29.76 11.58 -6.27
N GLN A 350 30.23 11.55 -5.01
CA GLN A 350 30.04 12.65 -4.06
C GLN A 350 30.68 13.94 -4.57
N ASP A 351 31.93 13.91 -5.05
CA ASP A 351 32.58 15.06 -5.66
C ASP A 351 31.83 15.57 -6.90
N GLY A 352 31.31 14.66 -7.74
CA GLY A 352 30.47 15.00 -8.89
C GLY A 352 29.18 15.71 -8.50
N VAL A 353 28.43 15.16 -7.54
CA VAL A 353 27.17 15.74 -7.03
C VAL A 353 27.40 17.08 -6.32
N LEU A 354 28.51 17.21 -5.57
CA LEU A 354 28.91 18.47 -4.93
C LEU A 354 29.23 19.57 -5.95
N LYS A 355 29.86 19.21 -7.07
CA LYS A 355 30.13 20.14 -8.18
C LYS A 355 28.86 20.49 -8.94
N HIS A 356 28.04 19.49 -9.26
CA HIS A 356 26.77 19.67 -9.96
C HIS A 356 25.87 18.44 -9.76
N LYS A 357 24.76 18.60 -9.04
CA LYS A 357 23.86 17.49 -8.65
C LYS A 357 23.36 16.65 -9.83
N GLU A 358 23.06 17.28 -10.97
CA GLU A 358 22.56 16.61 -12.18
C GLU A 358 23.56 15.64 -12.83
N THR A 359 24.82 15.59 -12.37
CA THR A 359 25.80 14.62 -12.88
C THR A 359 25.42 13.18 -12.59
N TYR A 360 24.71 12.93 -11.49
CA TYR A 360 24.24 11.60 -11.08
C TYR A 360 22.77 11.56 -10.66
N GLU A 361 22.16 12.71 -10.34
CA GLU A 361 20.75 12.78 -9.91
C GLU A 361 19.86 13.24 -11.06
N ILE A 362 19.18 12.30 -11.72
CA ILE A 362 18.16 12.60 -12.75
C ILE A 362 16.83 13.07 -12.15
N ILE A 363 16.62 12.83 -10.85
CA ILE A 363 15.45 13.22 -10.07
C ILE A 363 15.97 13.88 -8.80
N GLN A 364 15.50 15.08 -8.50
CA GLN A 364 15.77 15.70 -7.20
C GLN A 364 14.91 15.02 -6.13
N PRO A 365 15.44 14.70 -4.94
CA PRO A 365 14.63 14.02 -3.92
C PRO A 365 13.36 14.80 -3.53
N GLN A 366 13.38 16.13 -3.63
CA GLN A 366 12.25 17.02 -3.31
C GLN A 366 11.09 16.81 -4.29
N THR A 367 11.38 16.40 -5.53
CA THR A 367 10.36 16.11 -6.55
C THR A 367 9.41 15.01 -6.10
N ILE A 368 9.88 14.07 -5.26
CA ILE A 368 9.06 12.99 -4.71
C ILE A 368 8.58 13.24 -3.27
N GLY A 369 8.88 14.43 -2.73
CA GLY A 369 8.59 14.79 -1.35
C GLY A 369 9.63 14.35 -0.33
N LEU A 370 10.81 13.89 -0.77
CA LEU A 370 11.90 13.56 0.15
C LEU A 370 12.59 14.86 0.60
N PRO A 371 12.61 15.19 1.91
CA PRO A 371 13.17 16.45 2.37
C PRO A 371 14.68 16.54 2.11
N SER A 372 15.14 17.57 1.39
CA SER A 372 16.57 17.96 1.38
C SER A 372 16.80 18.91 2.53
N ASN A 373 17.44 18.42 3.59
CA ASN A 373 18.25 19.14 4.57
C ASN A 373 17.99 18.56 5.96
N SER A 374 18.97 17.79 6.46
CA SER A 374 18.98 17.34 7.85
C SER A 374 19.36 18.52 8.74
N LEU A 375 18.37 19.23 9.29
CA LEU A 375 18.60 19.91 10.56
C LEU A 375 18.71 18.80 11.60
N VAL A 376 19.94 18.48 12.00
CA VAL A 376 20.20 17.40 12.97
C VAL A 376 19.53 17.75 14.28
N LEU A 377 18.44 17.05 14.60
CA LEU A 377 17.71 17.24 15.84
C LEU A 377 18.36 16.43 16.94
N GLY A 378 19.11 17.08 17.82
CA GLY A 378 19.79 16.44 18.95
C GLY A 378 19.22 16.86 20.29
N LYS A 379 19.83 16.40 21.38
CA LYS A 379 19.42 16.75 22.75
C LYS A 379 19.31 18.25 23.03
N LEU A 380 20.03 19.10 22.29
CA LEU A 380 20.00 20.55 22.45
C LEU A 380 18.89 21.24 21.64
N SER A 381 18.20 20.51 20.76
CA SER A 381 17.15 21.07 19.93
C SER A 381 15.93 21.44 20.75
N GLY A 382 15.55 22.71 20.69
CA GLY A 382 14.37 23.26 21.37
C GLY A 382 13.07 23.01 20.59
N ARG A 383 11.93 23.31 21.25
CA ARG A 383 10.57 23.12 20.71
C ARG A 383 10.36 23.70 19.31
N ASN A 384 10.88 24.90 19.06
CA ASN A 384 10.68 25.55 17.76
C ASN A 384 11.42 24.84 16.62
N ALA A 385 12.64 24.35 16.87
CA ALA A 385 13.39 23.57 15.89
C ALA A 385 12.72 22.21 15.63
N PHE A 386 12.20 21.58 16.69
CA PHE A 386 11.42 20.35 16.56
C PHE A 386 10.13 20.57 15.77
N ARG A 387 9.37 21.63 16.08
CA ARG A 387 8.11 21.98 15.37
C ARG A 387 8.35 22.21 13.89
N GLN A 388 9.29 23.07 13.53
CA GLN A 388 9.61 23.33 12.12
C GLN A 388 10.03 22.06 11.39
N ARG A 389 10.79 21.17 12.04
CA ARG A 389 11.23 19.93 11.41
C ARG A 389 10.10 18.94 11.22
N ILE A 390 9.21 18.81 12.20
CA ILE A 390 7.98 18.01 12.09
C ILE A 390 7.10 18.58 10.97
N GLU A 391 6.89 19.90 10.90
CA GLU A 391 6.15 20.56 9.82
C GLU A 391 6.80 20.35 8.44
N GLN A 392 8.14 20.32 8.35
CA GLN A 392 8.86 20.04 7.10
C GLN A 392 8.71 18.59 6.65
N ILE A 393 8.87 17.62 7.57
CA ILE A 393 8.79 16.19 7.29
C ILE A 393 7.34 15.78 6.96
N LEU A 394 6.39 16.40 7.64
CA LEU A 394 4.97 16.17 7.43
C LEU A 394 4.43 16.97 6.25
N GLY A 395 5.07 18.07 5.86
CA GLY A 395 4.50 19.07 4.96
C GLY A 395 3.29 19.79 5.59
N THR A 396 2.98 20.99 5.10
CA THR A 396 1.85 21.83 5.55
C THR A 396 0.46 21.22 5.27
N SER A 397 0.40 20.00 4.71
CA SER A 397 -0.84 19.36 4.24
C SER A 397 -0.86 17.83 4.41
N SER A 398 -0.17 17.26 5.40
CA SER A 398 -0.36 15.83 5.75
C SER A 398 -1.38 15.59 6.85
N MET A 399 -1.86 14.35 6.91
CA MET A 399 -2.78 13.87 7.94
C MET A 399 -2.23 14.02 9.37
N TYR A 400 -0.91 13.92 9.55
CA TYR A 400 -0.28 14.13 10.85
C TYR A 400 -0.30 15.60 11.28
N ALA A 401 -0.18 16.55 10.33
CA ALA A 401 -0.32 17.97 10.62
C ALA A 401 -1.75 18.29 11.10
N ASP A 402 -2.76 17.71 10.45
CA ASP A 402 -4.17 17.84 10.87
C ASP A 402 -4.40 17.27 12.28
N LYS A 403 -3.82 16.09 12.59
CA LYS A 403 -3.90 15.46 13.93
C LYS A 403 -3.16 16.25 15.02
N LEU A 404 -1.98 16.80 14.70
CA LEU A 404 -1.24 17.66 15.62
C LEU A 404 -1.95 18.98 15.87
N ALA A 405 -2.60 19.55 14.85
CA ALA A 405 -3.41 20.76 14.99
C ALA A 405 -4.67 20.53 15.84
N ALA A 406 -5.28 19.35 15.74
CA ALA A 406 -6.46 18.97 16.51
C ALA A 406 -6.17 18.69 17.99
N ASN A 407 -4.94 18.33 18.36
CA ASN A 407 -4.56 18.00 19.73
C ASN A 407 -3.24 18.68 20.16
N PRO A 408 -3.31 19.87 20.80
CA PRO A 408 -2.13 20.58 21.27
C PRO A 408 -1.28 19.80 22.28
N GLN A 409 -1.88 18.91 23.09
CA GLN A 409 -1.13 18.06 24.02
C GLN A 409 -0.30 16.97 23.31
N ALA A 410 -0.75 16.51 22.14
CA ALA A 410 -0.03 15.49 21.36
C ALA A 410 1.37 15.97 20.95
N PHE A 411 1.52 17.27 20.64
CA PHE A 411 2.82 17.85 20.33
C PHE A 411 3.77 17.81 21.54
N GLU A 412 3.29 18.13 22.75
CA GLU A 412 4.14 18.13 23.94
C GLU A 412 4.56 16.70 24.34
N MET A 413 3.68 15.72 24.20
CA MET A 413 4.03 14.30 24.39
C MET A 413 5.10 13.85 23.38
N LEU A 414 4.90 14.19 22.10
CA LEU A 414 5.84 13.87 21.04
C LEU A 414 7.21 14.54 21.29
N PHE A 415 7.23 15.79 21.74
CA PHE A 415 8.45 16.51 22.09
C PHE A 415 9.18 15.88 23.29
N ALA A 416 8.44 15.40 24.29
CA ALA A 416 9.02 14.67 25.42
C ALA A 416 9.66 13.34 24.98
N SER A 417 8.98 12.56 24.13
CA SER A 417 9.50 11.33 23.56
C SER A 417 10.73 11.58 22.67
N PHE A 418 10.70 12.65 21.86
CA PHE A 418 11.85 13.15 21.10
C PHE A 418 13.05 13.42 22.01
N LYS A 419 12.85 14.17 23.09
CA LYS A 419 13.91 14.52 24.05
C LYS A 419 14.55 13.28 24.67
N LYS A 420 13.73 12.31 25.07
CA LYS A 420 14.20 11.04 25.64
C LYS A 420 15.05 10.25 24.64
N LEU A 421 14.62 10.19 23.37
CA LEU A 421 15.37 9.50 22.33
C LEU A 421 16.67 10.25 21.98
N ALA A 422 16.63 11.57 21.93
CA ALA A 422 17.78 12.42 21.60
C ALA A 422 18.87 12.40 22.68
N ASP A 423 18.54 12.01 23.90
CA ASP A 423 19.50 11.82 25.00
C ASP A 423 20.29 10.50 24.86
N VAL A 424 19.68 9.47 24.26
CA VAL A 424 20.30 8.15 24.06
C VAL A 424 21.09 8.09 22.76
N LYS A 425 20.59 8.74 21.69
CA LYS A 425 21.16 8.66 20.35
C LYS A 425 22.34 9.61 20.12
N LYS A 426 23.47 9.08 19.67
CA LYS A 426 24.67 9.85 19.28
C LYS A 426 24.52 10.34 17.84
N GLY A 427 24.73 11.64 17.63
CA GLY A 427 24.62 12.24 16.29
C GLY A 427 23.23 12.82 15.95
N GLY A 428 22.29 12.80 16.90
CA GLY A 428 20.93 13.31 16.72
C GLY A 428 20.00 12.33 16.03
N LEU A 429 18.72 12.70 15.91
CA LEU A 429 17.69 11.91 15.26
C LEU A 429 17.66 12.20 13.77
N ASN A 430 17.54 11.13 12.98
CA ASN A 430 17.25 11.20 11.56
C ASN A 430 15.73 11.18 11.31
N GLU A 431 15.32 11.24 10.05
CA GLU A 431 13.90 11.29 9.70
C GLU A 431 13.15 10.02 10.07
N GLN A 432 13.78 8.86 9.94
CA GLN A 432 13.17 7.58 10.28
C GLN A 432 12.87 7.50 11.79
N ASP A 433 13.74 8.06 12.64
CA ASP A 433 13.46 8.19 14.08
C ASP A 433 12.24 9.07 14.36
N LEU A 434 12.12 10.19 13.64
CA LEU A 434 11.01 11.14 13.81
C LEU A 434 9.68 10.54 13.34
N TYR A 435 9.69 9.85 12.20
CA TYR A 435 8.54 9.06 11.75
C TYR A 435 8.18 7.97 12.76
N ALA A 436 9.16 7.28 13.33
CA ALA A 436 8.90 6.25 14.34
C ALA A 436 8.29 6.82 15.63
N LEU A 437 8.70 8.01 16.07
CA LEU A 437 8.11 8.72 17.20
C LEU A 437 6.67 9.17 16.92
N LEU A 438 6.43 9.75 15.73
CA LEU A 438 5.09 10.10 15.27
C LEU A 438 4.20 8.86 15.22
N ASP A 439 4.73 7.75 14.71
CA ASP A 439 4.03 6.49 14.60
C ASP A 439 3.63 5.92 15.96
N ASP A 440 4.53 5.90 16.95
CA ASP A 440 4.25 5.43 18.30
C ASP A 440 3.14 6.28 18.96
N GLN A 441 3.24 7.61 18.81
CA GLN A 441 2.28 8.55 19.39
C GLN A 441 0.87 8.43 18.76
N PHE A 442 0.79 8.23 17.44
CA PHE A 442 -0.50 8.19 16.73
C PHE A 442 -1.09 6.79 16.58
N ASN A 443 -0.29 5.71 16.60
CA ASN A 443 -0.82 4.34 16.63
C ASN A 443 -1.47 4.02 17.96
N THR A 444 -0.99 4.59 19.07
CA THR A 444 -1.61 4.48 20.40
C THR A 444 -3.01 5.13 20.43
N GLN A 445 -3.26 6.13 19.58
CA GLN A 445 -4.56 6.80 19.47
C GLN A 445 -5.48 6.24 18.37
N ALA A 446 -4.94 5.56 17.37
CA ALA A 446 -5.72 4.94 16.28
C ALA A 446 -6.27 3.55 16.62
N SER A 447 -5.84 2.94 17.72
CA SER A 447 -6.17 1.56 18.12
C SER A 447 -7.50 1.37 18.86
N GLY A 448 -8.42 2.34 18.82
CA GLY A 448 -9.59 2.33 19.70
C GLY A 448 -9.20 2.61 21.16
N LYS A 449 -10.11 2.35 22.11
CA LYS A 449 -9.89 2.61 23.54
C LYS A 449 -8.69 1.80 24.05
N GLU A 450 -7.60 2.49 24.38
CA GLU A 450 -6.41 1.89 25.02
C GLU A 450 -6.85 1.20 26.32
N THR A 451 -6.90 -0.14 26.32
CA THR A 451 -7.39 -0.91 27.47
C THR A 451 -6.28 -1.17 28.47
N TYR A 452 -5.06 -1.44 27.98
CA TYR A 452 -3.87 -1.62 28.80
C TYR A 452 -2.72 -0.77 28.28
N ARG A 453 -2.02 -0.09 29.19
CA ARG A 453 -0.81 0.68 28.89
C ARG A 453 0.41 0.04 29.53
N LEU A 454 1.50 -0.11 28.77
CA LEU A 454 2.75 -0.62 29.29
C LEU A 454 3.41 0.40 30.22
N LYS A 455 3.71 0.01 31.48
CA LYS A 455 4.37 0.87 32.47
C LYS A 455 5.85 0.56 32.60
N SER A 456 6.18 -0.72 32.81
CA SER A 456 7.58 -1.15 32.96
C SER A 456 7.77 -2.60 32.58
N VAL A 457 8.98 -2.92 32.13
CA VAL A 457 9.45 -4.27 31.82
C VAL A 457 10.82 -4.44 32.46
N GLN A 458 11.01 -5.53 33.20
CA GLN A 458 12.31 -5.97 33.68
C GLN A 458 12.51 -7.41 33.20
N VAL A 459 13.67 -7.70 32.61
CA VAL A 459 13.99 -9.05 32.14
C VAL A 459 15.31 -9.50 32.75
N VAL A 460 15.32 -10.76 33.20
CA VAL A 460 16.54 -11.50 33.53
C VAL A 460 16.64 -12.64 32.53
N SER A 461 17.71 -12.65 31.73
CA SER A 461 17.95 -13.66 30.68
C SER A 461 19.44 -13.92 30.53
N GLY A 462 19.82 -15.08 30.00
CA GLY A 462 21.20 -15.49 29.79
C GLY A 462 21.30 -16.90 29.22
N ASN A 463 22.50 -17.29 28.78
CA ASN A 463 22.75 -18.64 28.28
C ASN A 463 22.73 -19.65 29.44
N GLY A 464 21.91 -20.70 29.35
CA GLY A 464 21.77 -21.73 30.38
C GLY A 464 20.94 -21.34 31.61
N VAL A 465 20.27 -20.17 31.59
CA VAL A 465 19.34 -19.75 32.64
C VAL A 465 17.93 -19.58 32.05
N GLN A 466 16.91 -19.93 32.84
CA GLN A 466 15.53 -19.73 32.42
C GLN A 466 15.22 -18.23 32.40
N SER A 467 14.76 -17.72 31.26
CA SER A 467 14.43 -16.30 31.12
C SER A 467 13.18 -15.97 31.93
N MET A 468 13.21 -14.85 32.65
CA MET A 468 12.09 -14.35 33.44
C MET A 468 11.86 -12.88 33.11
N ALA A 469 10.59 -12.50 32.97
CA ALA A 469 10.20 -11.11 32.77
C ALA A 469 9.15 -10.69 33.79
N THR A 470 9.39 -9.57 34.44
CA THR A 470 8.42 -8.88 35.29
C THR A 470 7.87 -7.70 34.53
N VAL A 471 6.55 -7.66 34.35
CA VAL A 471 5.86 -6.64 33.56
C VAL A 471 4.85 -5.92 34.46
N SER A 472 4.77 -4.60 34.33
CA SER A 472 3.72 -3.79 34.93
C SER A 472 2.91 -3.11 33.84
N LEU A 473 1.58 -3.21 33.95
CA LEU A 473 0.62 -2.57 33.06
C LEU A 473 -0.31 -1.66 33.87
N THR A 474 -0.71 -0.54 33.29
CA THR A 474 -1.84 0.25 33.78
C THR A 474 -3.10 -0.21 33.06
N ASP A 475 -4.05 -0.76 33.81
CA ASP A 475 -5.37 -1.16 33.34
C ASP A 475 -6.29 0.07 33.28
N LEU A 476 -6.72 0.41 32.06
CA LEU A 476 -7.56 1.53 31.71
C LEU A 476 -8.99 1.10 31.35
N SER A 477 -9.33 -0.18 31.46
CA SER A 477 -10.65 -0.71 31.09
C SER A 477 -11.80 0.03 31.79
N ARG A 478 -11.58 0.40 33.06
CA ARG A 478 -12.53 1.13 33.93
C ARG A 478 -12.18 2.61 34.11
N ALA A 479 -11.18 3.11 33.41
CA ALA A 479 -10.72 4.47 33.58
C ALA A 479 -11.62 5.47 32.85
N THR A 480 -11.89 6.60 33.51
CA THR A 480 -12.49 7.80 32.93
C THR A 480 -11.39 8.81 32.68
N VAL A 481 -11.29 9.29 31.44
CA VAL A 481 -10.35 10.34 31.05
C VAL A 481 -11.12 11.66 31.05
N HIS A 482 -10.73 12.58 31.92
CA HIS A 482 -11.29 13.93 31.99
C HIS A 482 -10.64 14.84 30.93
N GLU A 483 -11.31 15.94 30.58
CA GLU A 483 -10.84 16.88 29.54
C GLU A 483 -9.48 17.52 29.84
N ASP A 484 -9.07 17.57 31.12
CA ASP A 484 -7.78 18.07 31.58
C ASP A 484 -6.64 17.03 31.49
N GLY A 485 -6.95 15.82 31.01
CA GLY A 485 -6.01 14.71 30.89
C GLY A 485 -5.83 13.89 32.17
N THR A 486 -6.58 14.18 33.24
CA THR A 486 -6.59 13.33 34.43
C THR A 486 -7.33 12.02 34.15
N VAL A 487 -6.75 10.92 34.64
CA VAL A 487 -7.28 9.57 34.43
C VAL A 487 -7.69 9.01 35.80
N GLU A 488 -8.99 8.93 36.05
CA GLU A 488 -9.54 8.36 37.28
C GLU A 488 -9.97 6.91 37.05
N GLY A 489 -9.70 6.03 38.03
CA GLY A 489 -10.10 4.62 37.96
C GLY A 489 -9.10 3.70 37.23
N ALA A 490 -7.93 4.20 36.84
CA ALA A 490 -6.83 3.37 36.34
C ALA A 490 -6.19 2.55 37.47
N VAL A 491 -5.87 1.29 37.20
CA VAL A 491 -5.26 0.38 38.19
C VAL A 491 -3.95 -0.19 37.67
N ASP A 492 -2.88 -0.01 38.41
CA ASP A 492 -1.61 -0.65 38.08
C ASP A 492 -1.61 -2.13 38.49
N ARG A 493 -1.23 -2.99 37.55
CA ARG A 493 -1.07 -4.44 37.75
C ARG A 493 0.36 -4.84 37.43
N MET A 494 0.87 -5.85 38.12
CA MET A 494 2.23 -6.36 37.94
C MET A 494 2.24 -7.87 38.10
N ASP A 495 2.93 -8.56 37.19
CA ASP A 495 3.11 -10.01 37.24
C ASP A 495 4.45 -10.39 36.61
N ALA A 496 4.90 -11.60 36.90
CA ALA A 496 6.12 -12.17 36.35
C ALA A 496 5.87 -13.58 35.80
N ALA A 497 6.57 -13.90 34.71
CA ALA A 497 6.50 -15.20 34.09
C ALA A 497 7.89 -15.62 33.58
N THR A 498 8.08 -16.93 33.48
CA THR A 498 9.23 -17.51 32.82
C THR A 498 8.88 -17.90 31.37
N GLY A 499 9.89 -17.91 30.52
CA GLY A 499 9.76 -18.31 29.12
C GLY A 499 11.05 -18.91 28.58
N GLU A 500 10.93 -19.52 27.40
CA GLU A 500 12.09 -20.07 26.66
C GLU A 500 13.09 -19.00 26.24
N GLY A 501 12.67 -17.73 26.22
CA GLY A 501 13.52 -16.57 26.00
C GLY A 501 12.90 -15.31 26.60
N ALA A 502 13.65 -14.21 26.56
CA ALA A 502 13.23 -12.91 27.09
C ALA A 502 11.88 -12.44 26.55
N VAL A 503 11.71 -12.50 25.22
CA VAL A 503 10.47 -12.09 24.53
C VAL A 503 9.29 -12.97 24.95
N HIS A 504 9.50 -14.29 24.99
CA HIS A 504 8.46 -15.23 25.41
C HIS A 504 8.03 -14.98 26.86
N ALA A 505 8.98 -14.72 27.76
CA ALA A 505 8.68 -14.39 29.16
C ALA A 505 7.85 -13.10 29.26
N ILE A 506 8.19 -12.06 28.49
CA ILE A 506 7.41 -10.81 28.43
C ILE A 506 5.97 -11.09 27.98
N PHE A 507 5.79 -11.83 26.88
CA PHE A 507 4.47 -12.08 26.30
C PHE A 507 3.59 -12.89 27.26
N ARG A 508 4.17 -13.89 27.94
CA ARG A 508 3.47 -14.64 28.99
C ARG A 508 3.04 -13.75 30.16
N SER A 509 3.92 -12.87 30.64
CA SER A 509 3.57 -11.93 31.72
C SER A 509 2.42 -11.02 31.29
N ILE A 510 2.43 -10.52 30.05
CA ILE A 510 1.33 -9.70 29.50
C ILE A 510 0.04 -10.52 29.39
N ASN A 511 0.08 -11.75 28.89
CA ASN A 511 -1.11 -12.61 28.79
C ASN A 511 -1.72 -12.89 30.15
N ARG A 512 -0.91 -13.14 31.18
CA ARG A 512 -1.39 -13.36 32.55
C ARG A 512 -2.03 -12.11 33.15
N LEU A 513 -1.45 -10.94 32.91
CA LEU A 513 -1.98 -9.65 33.38
C LEU A 513 -3.31 -9.27 32.73
N THR A 514 -3.44 -9.55 31.43
CA THR A 514 -4.61 -9.21 30.61
C THR A 514 -5.67 -10.30 30.61
N GLY A 515 -5.32 -11.53 31.00
CA GLY A 515 -6.20 -12.71 30.93
C GLY A 515 -6.41 -13.23 29.51
N MET A 516 -5.67 -12.72 28.53
CA MET A 516 -5.85 -13.04 27.12
C MET A 516 -5.26 -14.40 26.74
N ARG A 517 -6.02 -15.16 25.96
CA ARG A 517 -5.60 -16.45 25.38
C ARG A 517 -5.45 -16.30 23.88
N ASN A 518 -4.22 -15.99 23.45
CA ASN A 518 -3.89 -15.77 22.05
C ASN A 518 -2.62 -16.54 21.68
N VAL A 519 -2.44 -16.77 20.38
CA VAL A 519 -1.24 -17.38 19.81
C VAL A 519 -0.46 -16.30 19.07
N LEU A 520 0.88 -16.35 19.19
CA LEU A 520 1.78 -15.52 18.39
C LEU A 520 1.85 -16.10 16.97
N ALA A 521 1.35 -15.35 15.99
CA ALA A 521 1.36 -15.75 14.58
C ALA A 521 2.67 -15.36 13.87
N SER A 522 3.18 -14.15 14.13
CA SER A 522 4.49 -13.72 13.65
C SER A 522 5.15 -12.72 14.60
N TYR A 523 6.47 -12.71 14.59
CA TYR A 523 7.31 -11.78 15.34
C TYR A 523 8.47 -11.35 14.45
N GLU A 524 8.54 -10.07 14.15
CA GLU A 524 9.61 -9.48 13.34
C GLU A 524 10.27 -8.34 14.10
N VAL A 525 11.61 -8.37 14.14
CA VAL A 525 12.43 -7.31 14.71
C VAL A 525 13.30 -6.73 13.62
N LYS A 526 13.25 -5.42 13.45
CA LYS A 526 14.06 -4.70 12.47
C LYS A 526 14.70 -3.48 13.12
N ALA A 527 15.94 -3.21 12.78
CA ALA A 527 16.54 -1.94 13.10
C ALA A 527 15.83 -0.84 12.28
N VAL A 528 15.47 0.26 12.93
CA VAL A 528 14.89 1.42 12.25
C VAL A 528 15.99 2.22 11.55
N THR A 529 17.18 2.27 12.15
CA THR A 529 18.32 3.06 11.69
C THR A 529 19.61 2.25 11.80
N GLU A 530 20.73 2.84 11.41
CA GLU A 530 22.05 2.22 11.58
C GLU A 530 22.72 2.70 12.87
N GLY A 531 23.71 1.94 13.35
CA GLY A 531 24.49 2.28 14.54
C GLY A 531 24.07 1.52 15.81
N SER A 532 24.97 1.51 16.80
CA SER A 532 24.77 0.82 18.09
C SER A 532 23.64 1.41 18.95
N ASP A 533 23.15 2.57 18.57
CA ASP A 533 22.09 3.36 19.19
C ASP A 533 20.82 3.43 18.32
N SER A 534 20.71 2.53 17.34
CA SER A 534 19.49 2.41 16.54
C SER A 534 18.29 2.00 17.39
N LEU A 535 17.13 2.55 17.05
CA LEU A 535 15.85 2.01 17.50
C LEU A 535 15.63 0.60 16.94
N GLY A 536 15.06 -0.28 17.76
CA GLY A 536 14.44 -1.52 17.34
C GLY A 536 12.95 -1.30 17.11
N ARG A 537 12.46 -1.62 15.91
CA ARG A 537 11.04 -1.72 15.60
C ARG A 537 10.64 -3.18 15.60
N VAL A 538 9.62 -3.48 16.38
CA VAL A 538 9.04 -4.81 16.49
C VAL A 538 7.63 -4.80 15.94
N VAL A 539 7.34 -5.78 15.09
CA VAL A 539 5.99 -6.06 14.59
C VAL A 539 5.59 -7.42 15.12
N VAL A 540 4.46 -7.46 15.82
CA VAL A 540 3.87 -8.67 16.40
C VAL A 540 2.53 -8.90 15.72
N ARG A 541 2.25 -10.14 15.33
CA ARG A 541 0.90 -10.56 14.93
C ARG A 541 0.42 -11.66 15.86
N VAL A 542 -0.81 -11.54 16.35
CA VAL A 542 -1.46 -12.53 17.22
C VAL A 542 -2.81 -12.92 16.66
N HIS A 543 -3.29 -14.12 16.93
CA HIS A 543 -4.69 -14.49 16.68
C HIS A 543 -5.30 -15.12 17.93
N GLU A 544 -6.62 -15.07 18.05
CA GLU A 544 -7.33 -15.67 19.19
C GLU A 544 -7.21 -17.21 19.14
N ASN A 545 -7.09 -17.85 20.31
CA ASN A 545 -7.09 -19.31 20.41
C ASN A 545 -8.46 -19.81 20.89
N GLY A 546 -9.12 -20.65 20.09
CA GLY A 546 -10.46 -21.18 20.37
C GLY A 546 -10.49 -22.49 21.17
N VAL A 547 -9.34 -23.11 21.45
CA VAL A 547 -9.26 -24.41 22.16
C VAL A 547 -8.12 -24.36 23.18
N GLU A 548 -8.31 -25.04 24.32
CA GLU A 548 -7.32 -25.26 25.37
C GLU A 548 -6.07 -25.97 24.81
N ALA A 549 -5.13 -25.21 24.28
CA ALA A 549 -3.79 -25.69 23.99
C ALA A 549 -2.82 -25.00 24.95
N SER A 550 -2.08 -25.81 25.72
CA SER A 550 -0.87 -25.38 26.40
C SER A 550 0.14 -24.87 25.37
N ASP A 551 0.96 -23.90 25.77
CA ASP A 551 2.01 -23.27 24.95
C ASP A 551 3.00 -24.26 24.28
N GLU A 552 2.96 -25.55 24.63
CA GLU A 552 3.83 -26.60 24.10
C GLU A 552 3.41 -27.13 22.72
N ALA A 553 2.26 -26.72 22.18
CA ALA A 553 1.69 -27.29 20.94
C ALA A 553 1.55 -26.30 19.76
N ALA A 554 2.18 -25.12 19.81
CA ALA A 554 2.23 -24.26 18.62
C ALA A 554 3.25 -24.82 17.61
N PRO A 555 2.86 -25.20 16.38
CA PRO A 555 3.81 -25.67 15.39
C PRO A 555 4.80 -24.55 15.05
N ARG A 556 6.09 -24.88 15.11
CA ARG A 556 7.16 -24.02 14.59
C ARG A 556 6.99 -23.90 13.07
N TYR A 557 7.29 -22.74 12.51
CA TYR A 557 7.15 -22.41 11.08
C TYR A 557 7.98 -23.29 10.13
N GLU A 558 8.72 -24.27 10.64
CA GLU A 558 9.64 -25.11 9.87
C GLU A 558 9.07 -26.50 9.51
N ASP A 559 7.94 -26.95 10.07
CA ASP A 559 7.56 -28.37 9.96
C ASP A 559 6.38 -28.74 9.05
N ASN A 560 5.72 -27.81 8.35
CA ASN A 560 4.63 -28.19 7.42
C ASN A 560 4.83 -27.65 6.00
N LEU A 561 5.63 -28.39 5.23
CA LEU A 561 5.66 -28.34 3.76
C LEU A 561 4.42 -28.99 3.10
N GLU A 562 3.38 -29.31 3.86
CA GLU A 562 2.11 -29.84 3.33
C GLU A 562 0.90 -29.07 3.87
N GLY A 563 0.42 -28.13 3.06
CA GLY A 563 -1.00 -28.03 2.68
C GLY A 563 -2.09 -28.10 3.76
N THR A 564 -1.90 -27.51 4.95
CA THR A 564 -2.98 -27.38 5.94
C THR A 564 -3.30 -25.93 6.30
N VAL A 565 -4.53 -25.57 5.92
CA VAL A 565 -5.34 -24.37 6.08
C VAL A 565 -5.08 -23.57 7.38
N TYR A 566 -4.45 -22.40 7.25
CA TYR A 566 -4.51 -21.28 8.22
C TYR A 566 -5.39 -20.11 7.70
N GLN A 567 -6.27 -20.36 6.72
CA GLN A 567 -6.93 -19.31 5.95
C GLN A 567 -8.10 -18.58 6.64
N ASP A 568 -8.55 -18.97 7.84
CA ASP A 568 -9.80 -18.42 8.44
C ASP A 568 -9.65 -17.81 9.85
N LYS A 569 -8.44 -17.63 10.39
CA LYS A 569 -8.27 -16.97 11.71
C LYS A 569 -7.92 -15.50 11.54
N GLU A 570 -8.74 -14.63 12.12
CA GLU A 570 -8.49 -13.19 12.15
C GLU A 570 -7.22 -12.87 12.96
N VAL A 571 -6.31 -12.13 12.33
CA VAL A 571 -4.99 -11.79 12.88
C VAL A 571 -4.97 -10.32 13.29
N TYR A 572 -4.43 -10.06 14.47
CA TYR A 572 -4.27 -8.74 15.07
C TYR A 572 -2.80 -8.36 15.11
N GLN A 573 -2.44 -7.30 14.41
CA GLN A 573 -1.07 -6.80 14.36
C GLN A 573 -0.86 -5.69 15.38
N GLY A 574 0.29 -5.65 16.05
CA GLY A 574 0.77 -4.52 16.85
C GLY A 574 2.20 -4.17 16.51
N THR A 575 2.54 -2.89 16.65
CA THR A 575 3.89 -2.36 16.38
C THR A 575 4.41 -1.62 17.60
N GLY A 576 5.69 -1.76 17.90
CA GLY A 576 6.35 -1.07 19.00
C GLY A 576 7.75 -0.66 18.59
N THR A 577 8.16 0.54 19.01
CA THR A 577 9.49 1.06 18.75
C THR A 577 10.14 1.51 20.05
N ASP A 578 11.38 1.10 20.28
CA ASP A 578 12.18 1.52 21.42
C ASP A 578 13.68 1.31 21.12
N ALA A 579 14.56 1.97 21.88
CA ALA A 579 16.00 1.72 21.80
C ALA A 579 16.35 0.31 22.34
N ASP A 580 15.53 -0.22 23.26
CA ASP A 580 15.62 -1.60 23.74
C ASP A 580 14.59 -2.49 23.01
N VAL A 581 15.09 -3.47 22.26
CA VAL A 581 14.26 -4.43 21.51
C VAL A 581 13.29 -5.23 22.38
N LEU A 582 13.59 -5.46 23.66
CA LEU A 582 12.69 -6.14 24.59
C LEU A 582 11.51 -5.23 24.99
N ILE A 583 11.78 -3.94 25.20
CA ILE A 583 10.73 -2.94 25.46
C ILE A 583 9.88 -2.73 24.20
N ALA A 584 10.52 -2.62 23.03
CA ALA A 584 9.83 -2.54 21.74
C ALA A 584 8.93 -3.77 21.51
N SER A 585 9.39 -4.96 21.90
CA SER A 585 8.60 -6.19 21.83
C SER A 585 7.38 -6.13 22.74
N ALA A 586 7.53 -5.67 23.99
CA ALA A 586 6.42 -5.52 24.92
C ALA A 586 5.37 -4.51 24.40
N LYS A 587 5.81 -3.38 23.85
CA LYS A 587 4.95 -2.37 23.20
C LYS A 587 4.20 -2.94 22.01
N ALA A 588 4.90 -3.64 21.11
CA ALA A 588 4.29 -4.25 19.94
C ALA A 588 3.21 -5.26 20.33
N TYR A 589 3.51 -6.08 21.33
CA TYR A 589 2.59 -7.11 21.81
C TYR A 589 1.37 -6.52 22.51
N ILE A 590 1.54 -5.54 23.41
CA ILE A 590 0.38 -4.91 24.08
C ILE A 590 -0.53 -4.19 23.06
N ASN A 591 0.06 -3.59 22.02
CA ASN A 591 -0.71 -2.96 20.94
C ASN A 591 -1.52 -3.99 20.15
N ALA A 592 -0.96 -5.18 19.90
CA ALA A 592 -1.68 -6.28 19.25
C ALA A 592 -2.84 -6.79 20.14
N ILE A 593 -2.60 -6.92 21.45
CA ILE A 593 -3.61 -7.35 22.43
C ILE A 593 -4.73 -6.31 22.58
N ASN A 594 -4.41 -5.02 22.68
CA ASN A 594 -5.42 -3.96 22.75
C ASN A 594 -6.33 -3.98 21.52
N ARG A 595 -5.77 -4.20 20.32
CA ARG A 595 -6.54 -4.35 19.07
C ARG A 595 -7.45 -5.58 19.09
N LEU A 596 -6.95 -6.71 19.59
CA LEU A 596 -7.77 -7.92 19.77
C LEU A 596 -8.94 -7.64 20.71
N ILE A 597 -8.69 -7.01 21.86
CA ILE A 597 -9.72 -6.68 22.86
C ILE A 597 -10.76 -5.72 22.29
N SER A 598 -10.34 -4.66 21.58
CA SER A 598 -11.28 -3.69 21.01
C SER A 598 -12.22 -4.33 19.99
N THR A 599 -11.69 -5.22 19.14
CA THR A 599 -12.50 -5.94 18.15
C THR A 599 -13.46 -6.92 18.83
N LYS A 600 -13.02 -7.60 19.89
CA LYS A 600 -13.88 -8.49 20.69
C LYS A 600 -15.01 -7.74 21.37
N GLN A 601 -14.73 -6.61 22.01
CA GLN A 601 -15.75 -5.78 22.64
C GLN A 601 -16.77 -5.24 21.63
N ALA A 602 -16.32 -4.84 20.43
CA ALA A 602 -17.20 -4.42 19.35
C ALA A 602 -18.12 -5.55 18.89
N ARG A 603 -17.61 -6.79 18.79
CA ARG A 603 -18.41 -7.99 18.47
C ARG A 603 -19.43 -8.31 19.54
N ASP A 604 -19.02 -8.31 20.81
CA ASP A 604 -19.90 -8.62 21.94
C ASP A 604 -21.02 -7.58 22.05
N THR A 605 -20.70 -6.29 21.87
CA THR A 605 -21.70 -5.20 21.85
C THR A 605 -22.67 -5.35 20.66
N ALA A 606 -22.17 -5.69 19.48
CA ALA A 606 -23.02 -5.94 18.31
C ALA A 606 -23.93 -7.16 18.49
N ALA A 607 -23.43 -8.21 19.15
CA ALA A 607 -24.22 -9.40 19.50
C ALA A 607 -25.29 -9.09 20.55
N GLU A 608 -24.99 -8.28 21.58
CA GLU A 608 -25.96 -7.84 22.59
C GLU A 608 -27.07 -6.96 22.02
N VAL A 609 -26.73 -6.02 21.11
CA VAL A 609 -27.72 -5.19 20.40
C VAL A 609 -28.62 -6.06 19.51
N HIS A 610 -28.05 -7.06 18.84
CA HIS A 610 -28.81 -8.00 18.02
C HIS A 610 -29.70 -8.92 18.88
N HIS A 611 -29.26 -9.33 20.06
CA HIS A 611 -30.05 -10.14 20.99
C HIS A 611 -31.18 -9.33 21.63
N GLY A 612 -30.93 -8.07 22.00
CA GLY A 612 -31.94 -7.14 22.51
C GLY A 612 -33.04 -6.84 21.48
N ALA A 613 -32.67 -6.64 20.21
CA ALA A 613 -33.63 -6.42 19.12
C ALA A 613 -34.52 -7.65 18.84
N VAL A 614 -33.97 -8.86 18.99
CA VAL A 614 -34.73 -10.11 18.83
C VAL A 614 -35.71 -10.31 20.00
N ILE A 615 -35.30 -10.01 21.23
CA ILE A 615 -36.17 -10.12 22.42
C ILE A 615 -37.32 -9.09 22.36
N ASP A 616 -37.05 -7.87 21.91
CA ASP A 616 -38.09 -6.84 21.71
C ASP A 616 -39.02 -7.16 20.53
N GLY A 617 -38.51 -7.82 19.48
CA GLY A 617 -39.32 -8.36 18.38
C GLY A 617 -40.29 -9.44 18.84
N VAL A 618 -39.81 -10.41 19.63
CA VAL A 618 -40.63 -11.49 20.20
C VAL A 618 -41.66 -10.97 21.21
N LYS A 619 -41.34 -9.93 21.98
CA LYS A 619 -42.32 -9.26 22.88
C LYS A 619 -43.40 -8.50 22.11
N LYS A 620 -43.07 -7.89 20.97
CA LYS A 620 -44.06 -7.21 20.10
C LYS A 620 -44.99 -8.21 19.39
N GLU A 621 -44.47 -9.36 18.96
CA GLU A 621 -45.30 -10.43 18.40
C GLU A 621 -46.21 -11.08 19.45
N ALA A 622 -45.71 -11.27 20.69
CA ALA A 622 -46.52 -11.76 21.80
C ALA A 622 -47.62 -10.76 22.23
N ALA A 623 -47.37 -9.45 22.14
CA ALA A 623 -48.36 -8.42 22.45
C ALA A 623 -49.41 -8.21 21.34
N ALA A 624 -49.13 -8.65 20.11
CA ALA A 624 -50.07 -8.63 18.99
C ALA A 624 -50.98 -9.89 18.92
N ALA A 625 -50.67 -10.91 19.73
CA ALA A 625 -51.39 -12.18 19.79
C ALA A 625 -52.32 -12.31 21.02
N VAL A 626 -52.55 -11.22 21.77
CA VAL A 626 -53.47 -11.14 22.93
C VAL A 626 -54.64 -10.21 22.62
#